data_AF-D9PVT4-F1
#
_entry.id   AF-D9PVT4-F1
#
_cell.length_a   1.000
_cell.length_b   1.000
_cell.length_c   1.000
_cell.angle_alpha   90.00
_cell.angle_beta   90.00
_cell.angle_gamma   90.00
#
_symmetry.space_group_name_H-M   'P 1'
#
loop_
_entity.id
_entity.type
_entity.pdbx_description
1 polymer ?
#
loop_
_entity_poly.entity_id
_entity_poly.type
_entity_poly.pdbx_seq_one_letter_code
_entity_poly.pdbx_strand_id
1 'polypeptide(L)'
;MNRNLLIIILISLVITTAGCATKYQKFTNENMSFEYPENWEAMPILDDVSLTEREGDGRIFINPTLEDLESFKSWYGQSAEYVGEEKIGGVTCYKYKVDHGGAYIFQKINTVFLVVYGEGSEDVAKHIIETLNATYIIEPTEAPQI
;
A
#
# COMPACT_ATOMS: atom_id res chain seq x y z
N MET A 1 43.72 15.11 -13.89
CA MET A 1 42.25 14.94 -13.99
C MET A 1 41.62 16.31 -13.82
N ASN A 2 40.93 16.84 -14.84
CA ASN A 2 40.54 18.25 -14.90
C ASN A 2 39.28 18.49 -14.05
N ARG A 3 39.35 19.40 -13.06
CA ARG A 3 38.26 19.67 -12.08
C ARG A 3 36.92 20.01 -12.76
N ASN A 4 36.98 20.60 -13.95
CA ASN A 4 35.81 20.94 -14.77
C ASN A 4 35.11 19.71 -15.36
N LEU A 5 35.83 18.61 -15.64
CA LEU A 5 35.24 17.37 -16.15
C LEU A 5 34.44 16.64 -15.06
N LEU A 6 34.93 16.72 -13.82
CA LEU A 6 34.32 16.09 -12.65
C LEU A 6 32.98 16.76 -12.29
N ILE A 7 32.91 18.09 -12.43
CA ILE A 7 31.68 18.88 -12.24
C ILE A 7 30.64 18.55 -13.32
N ILE A 8 31.05 18.39 -14.58
CA ILE A 8 30.12 18.04 -15.67
C ILE A 8 29.52 16.65 -15.44
N ILE A 9 30.33 15.65 -15.06
CA ILE A 9 29.84 14.30 -14.74
C ILE A 9 28.87 14.35 -13.55
N LEU A 10 29.17 15.11 -12.50
CA LEU A 10 28.29 15.30 -11.34
C LEU A 10 26.95 15.92 -11.74
N ILE A 11 26.94 16.95 -12.58
CA ILE A 11 25.69 17.60 -13.03
C ILE A 11 24.90 16.67 -13.95
N SER A 12 25.55 15.94 -14.86
CA SER A 12 24.88 14.95 -15.71
C SER A 12 24.28 13.80 -14.91
N LEU A 13 24.95 13.35 -13.85
CA LEU A 13 24.46 12.30 -12.94
C LEU A 13 23.25 12.78 -12.11
N VAL A 14 23.27 14.05 -11.67
CA VAL A 14 22.16 14.68 -10.92
C VAL A 14 20.92 14.92 -11.80
N ILE A 15 21.10 15.23 -13.10
CA ILE A 15 19.98 15.45 -14.03
C ILE A 15 19.33 14.11 -14.43
N THR A 16 20.08 13.01 -14.55
CA THR A 16 19.49 11.68 -14.81
C THR A 16 18.66 11.13 -13.64
N THR A 17 18.91 11.60 -12.42
CA THR A 17 18.12 11.24 -11.22
C THR A 17 16.98 12.21 -10.93
N ALA A 18 16.70 13.17 -11.83
CA ALA A 18 15.37 13.77 -11.90
C ALA A 18 14.40 12.71 -12.45
N GLY A 19 14.26 11.61 -11.70
CA GLY A 19 13.27 10.58 -11.92
C GLY A 19 11.93 11.27 -12.01
N CYS A 20 11.09 10.77 -12.91
CA CYS A 20 9.69 11.14 -12.94
C CYS A 20 9.14 10.96 -11.52
N ALA A 21 9.03 12.05 -10.77
CA ALA A 21 8.55 12.00 -9.40
C ALA A 21 7.07 11.65 -9.51
N THR A 22 6.72 10.42 -9.10
CA THR A 22 5.32 9.99 -9.04
C THR A 22 4.56 11.02 -8.21
N LYS A 23 3.61 11.70 -8.85
CA LYS A 23 2.74 12.64 -8.15
C LYS A 23 1.64 11.86 -7.45
N TYR A 24 1.32 12.27 -6.25
CA TYR A 24 0.29 11.66 -5.44
C TYR A 24 -0.89 12.60 -5.25
N GLN A 25 -2.09 12.04 -5.27
CA GLN A 25 -3.35 12.66 -4.90
C GLN A 25 -3.92 12.00 -3.65
N LYS A 26 -4.85 12.68 -2.98
CA LYS A 26 -5.40 12.23 -1.70
C LYS A 26 -6.79 11.61 -1.89
N PHE A 27 -6.96 10.38 -1.43
CA PHE A 27 -8.27 9.79 -1.17
C PHE A 27 -8.74 10.21 0.23
N THR A 28 -10.03 10.50 0.39
CA THR A 28 -10.63 10.75 1.72
C THR A 28 -12.09 10.30 1.71
N ASN A 29 -12.46 9.49 2.70
CA ASN A 29 -13.85 9.19 3.04
C ASN A 29 -14.07 9.45 4.55
N GLU A 30 -15.21 9.01 5.09
CA GLU A 30 -15.56 9.22 6.51
C GLU A 30 -14.63 8.47 7.47
N ASN A 31 -14.03 7.37 7.03
CA ASN A 31 -13.31 6.41 7.88
C ASN A 31 -11.78 6.49 7.74
N MET A 32 -11.29 7.00 6.61
CA MET A 32 -9.87 7.06 6.31
C MET A 32 -9.50 8.09 5.24
N SER A 33 -8.22 8.41 5.19
CA SER A 33 -7.58 9.11 4.08
C SER A 33 -6.20 8.55 3.84
N PHE A 34 -5.73 8.54 2.60
CA PHE A 34 -4.38 8.15 2.21
C PHE A 34 -4.01 8.80 0.88
N GLU A 35 -2.74 8.77 0.52
CA GLU A 35 -2.25 9.28 -0.76
C GLU A 35 -1.95 8.13 -1.73
N TYR A 36 -2.30 8.31 -3.00
CA TYR A 36 -2.10 7.34 -4.08
C TYR A 36 -1.73 8.05 -5.40
N PRO A 37 -1.15 7.39 -6.41
CA PRO A 37 -0.68 8.07 -7.61
C PRO A 37 -1.78 8.81 -8.38
N GLU A 38 -1.45 10.00 -8.93
CA GLU A 38 -2.39 10.84 -9.70
C GLU A 38 -2.93 10.15 -10.97
N ASN A 39 -2.16 9.22 -11.54
CA ASN A 39 -2.51 8.49 -12.75
C ASN A 39 -3.32 7.21 -12.49
N TRP A 40 -3.64 6.93 -11.22
CA TRP A 40 -4.48 5.80 -10.81
C TRP A 40 -5.90 6.27 -10.53
N GLU A 41 -6.87 5.38 -10.68
CA GLU A 41 -8.25 5.63 -10.29
C GLU A 41 -8.57 4.94 -8.97
N ALA A 42 -9.23 5.66 -8.06
CA ALA A 42 -9.71 5.11 -6.79
C ALA A 42 -11.22 4.90 -6.85
N MET A 43 -11.64 3.65 -6.65
CA MET A 43 -13.05 3.26 -6.60
C MET A 43 -13.39 2.77 -5.18
N PRO A 44 -14.23 3.50 -4.43
CA PRO A 44 -14.70 3.03 -3.13
C PRO A 44 -15.68 1.87 -3.33
N ILE A 45 -15.51 0.79 -2.55
CA ILE A 45 -16.34 -0.42 -2.59
C ILE A 45 -16.77 -0.73 -1.15
N LEU A 46 -17.99 -0.34 -0.77
CA LEU A 46 -18.47 -0.46 0.62
C LEU A 46 -17.49 0.19 1.61
N ASP A 47 -16.79 -0.61 2.41
CA ASP A 47 -15.78 -0.19 3.40
C ASP A 47 -14.34 -0.25 2.85
N ASP A 48 -14.14 -0.75 1.64
CA ASP A 48 -12.84 -0.95 0.98
C ASP A 48 -12.57 0.08 -0.12
N VAL A 49 -11.33 0.09 -0.62
CA VAL A 49 -10.95 0.89 -1.80
C VAL A 49 -10.14 0.06 -2.79
N SER A 50 -10.60 0.03 -4.03
CA SER A 50 -9.83 -0.49 -5.16
C SER A 50 -9.08 0.65 -5.84
N LEU A 51 -7.81 0.42 -6.15
CA LEU A 51 -6.97 1.34 -6.91
C LEU A 51 -6.49 0.63 -8.18
N THR A 52 -6.69 1.24 -9.34
CA THR A 52 -6.34 0.59 -10.62
C THR A 52 -5.41 1.46 -11.44
N GLU A 53 -4.28 0.90 -11.84
CA GLU A 53 -3.42 1.37 -12.93
C GLU A 53 -3.44 0.33 -14.03
N ARG A 54 -3.42 0.75 -15.30
CA ARG A 54 -3.44 -0.16 -16.47
C ARG A 54 -2.44 -1.34 -16.42
N GLU A 55 -1.39 -1.26 -15.60
CA GLU A 55 -0.37 -2.31 -15.41
C GLU A 55 -0.12 -2.69 -13.93
N GLY A 56 -0.81 -2.07 -12.97
CA GLY A 56 -0.55 -2.20 -11.52
C GLY A 56 -1.82 -2.01 -10.69
N ASP A 57 -2.51 -3.10 -10.38
CA ASP A 57 -3.71 -3.05 -9.55
C ASP A 57 -3.37 -3.17 -8.07
N GLY A 58 -4.01 -2.36 -7.25
CA GLY A 58 -3.91 -2.40 -5.79
C GLY A 58 -5.28 -2.39 -5.13
N ARG A 59 -5.38 -2.99 -3.94
CA ARG A 59 -6.63 -2.96 -3.14
C ARG A 59 -6.31 -2.75 -1.67
N ILE A 60 -7.16 -1.99 -1.00
CA ILE A 60 -7.07 -1.73 0.43
C ILE A 60 -8.35 -2.23 1.07
N PHE A 61 -8.23 -3.21 1.96
CA PHE A 61 -9.32 -3.76 2.75
C PHE A 61 -9.25 -3.22 4.18
N ILE A 62 -10.39 -2.83 4.72
CA ILE A 62 -10.53 -2.39 6.12
C ILE A 62 -11.19 -3.50 6.92
N ASN A 63 -10.52 -3.93 7.99
CA ASN A 63 -10.94 -5.04 8.85
C ASN A 63 -11.33 -6.28 8.02
N PRO A 64 -10.39 -6.82 7.22
CA PRO A 64 -10.69 -7.84 6.24
C PRO A 64 -11.34 -9.07 6.91
N THR A 65 -12.45 -9.51 6.34
CA THR A 65 -13.13 -10.74 6.71
C THR A 65 -12.35 -11.97 6.24
N LEU A 66 -12.78 -13.16 6.67
CA LEU A 66 -12.25 -14.42 6.11
C LEU A 66 -12.52 -14.50 4.60
N GLU A 67 -13.66 -14.00 4.13
CA GLU A 67 -14.00 -13.96 2.71
C GLU A 67 -13.06 -13.04 1.92
N ASP A 68 -12.63 -11.91 2.49
CA ASP A 68 -11.66 -11.01 1.86
C ASP A 68 -10.28 -11.67 1.74
N LEU A 69 -9.87 -12.39 2.78
CA LEU A 69 -8.63 -13.16 2.77
C LEU A 69 -8.68 -14.33 1.79
N GLU A 70 -9.83 -14.98 1.64
CA GLU A 70 -10.05 -16.04 0.65
C GLU A 70 -10.12 -15.48 -0.77
N SER A 71 -10.77 -14.34 -0.96
CA SER A 71 -10.83 -13.62 -2.23
C SER A 71 -9.44 -13.15 -2.66
N PHE A 72 -8.63 -12.66 -1.72
CA PHE A 72 -7.21 -12.36 -1.92
C PHE A 72 -6.43 -13.59 -2.43
N LYS A 73 -6.59 -14.77 -1.79
CA LYS A 73 -5.97 -16.02 -2.26
C LYS A 73 -6.50 -16.48 -3.63
N SER A 74 -7.74 -16.15 -3.96
CA SER A 74 -8.35 -16.47 -5.25
C SER A 74 -7.82 -15.58 -6.37
N TRP A 75 -7.66 -14.28 -6.13
CA TRP A 75 -7.19 -13.30 -7.13
C TRP A 75 -5.70 -13.39 -7.41
N TYR A 76 -4.89 -13.70 -6.39
CA TYR A 76 -3.42 -13.67 -6.49
C TYR A 76 -2.75 -15.04 -6.31
N GLY A 77 -3.54 -16.11 -6.40
CA GLY A 77 -3.08 -17.49 -6.37
C GLY A 77 -3.01 -18.10 -4.96
N GLN A 78 -3.02 -19.44 -4.88
CA GLN A 78 -2.97 -20.21 -3.62
C GLN A 78 -1.64 -20.07 -2.85
N SER A 79 -0.71 -19.23 -3.32
CA SER A 79 0.70 -19.16 -2.91
C SER A 79 1.04 -17.91 -2.08
N ALA A 80 0.10 -17.37 -1.29
CA ALA A 80 0.43 -16.30 -0.34
C ALA A 80 1.45 -16.81 0.70
N GLU A 81 2.71 -16.46 0.53
CA GLU A 81 3.83 -16.87 1.37
C GLU A 81 4.19 -15.72 2.32
N TYR A 82 4.19 -16.00 3.63
CA TYR A 82 4.68 -15.03 4.61
C TYR A 82 6.20 -14.86 4.45
N VAL A 83 6.63 -13.61 4.25
CA VAL A 83 8.05 -13.28 3.97
C VAL A 83 8.75 -12.72 5.21
N GLY A 84 8.01 -12.07 6.10
CA GLY A 84 8.57 -11.46 7.30
C GLY A 84 7.80 -10.22 7.77
N GLU A 85 8.43 -9.47 8.66
CA GLU A 85 7.91 -8.21 9.19
C GLU A 85 8.73 -7.02 8.68
N GLU A 86 8.05 -5.91 8.43
CA GLU A 86 8.66 -4.63 8.06
C GLU A 86 7.99 -3.48 8.84
N LYS A 87 8.76 -2.45 9.21
CA LYS A 87 8.20 -1.23 9.82
C LYS A 87 7.98 -0.17 8.76
N ILE A 88 6.73 0.20 8.53
CA ILE A 88 6.31 1.20 7.54
C ILE A 88 5.43 2.22 8.25
N GLY A 89 5.68 3.52 8.10
CA GLY A 89 4.83 4.56 8.69
C GLY A 89 4.64 4.48 10.22
N GLY A 90 5.61 3.87 10.93
CA GLY A 90 5.54 3.67 12.39
C GLY A 90 4.69 2.48 12.85
N VAL A 91 4.08 1.71 11.95
CA VAL A 91 3.36 0.46 12.25
C VAL A 91 4.20 -0.76 11.86
N THR A 92 3.94 -1.89 12.50
CA THR A 92 4.55 -3.18 12.11
C THR A 92 3.64 -3.84 11.09
N CYS A 93 4.19 -4.15 9.92
CA CYS A 93 3.49 -4.77 8.81
C CYS A 93 4.01 -6.20 8.59
N TYR A 94 3.09 -7.15 8.51
CA TYR A 94 3.37 -8.52 8.10
C TYR A 94 3.32 -8.59 6.58
N LYS A 95 4.45 -8.89 5.97
CA LYS A 95 4.62 -8.95 4.51
C LYS A 95 4.33 -10.35 3.98
N TYR A 96 3.51 -10.41 2.94
CA TYR A 96 3.22 -11.61 2.19
C TYR A 96 3.62 -11.40 0.73
N LYS A 97 4.19 -12.43 0.12
CA LYS A 97 4.43 -12.50 -1.33
C LYS A 97 3.30 -13.30 -1.95
N VAL A 98 2.80 -12.84 -3.09
CA VAL A 98 1.82 -13.56 -3.91
C VAL A 98 2.31 -13.59 -5.36
N ASP A 99 1.63 -14.36 -6.22
CA ASP A 99 1.93 -14.35 -7.63
C ASP A 99 1.65 -12.95 -8.20
N HIS A 100 2.60 -12.41 -8.98
CA HIS A 100 2.53 -11.08 -9.59
C HIS A 100 2.27 -9.91 -8.61
N GLY A 101 2.78 -9.99 -7.36
CA GLY A 101 2.62 -8.91 -6.41
C GLY A 101 2.97 -9.24 -4.97
N GLY A 102 2.31 -8.55 -4.04
CA GLY A 102 2.45 -8.78 -2.61
C GLY A 102 1.30 -8.19 -1.80
N ALA A 103 1.35 -8.41 -0.51
CA ALA A 103 0.42 -7.82 0.43
C ALA A 103 1.08 -7.45 1.76
N TYR A 104 0.51 -6.45 2.42
CA TYR A 104 0.83 -6.06 3.79
C TYR A 104 -0.41 -6.18 4.66
N ILE A 105 -0.27 -6.85 5.80
CA ILE A 105 -1.28 -6.85 6.87
C ILE A 105 -0.71 -6.09 8.05
N PHE A 106 -1.46 -5.13 8.60
CA PHE A 106 -1.02 -4.36 9.77
C PHE A 106 -2.22 -3.87 10.56
N GLN A 107 -1.97 -3.43 11.80
CA GLN A 107 -3.00 -2.84 12.65
C GLN A 107 -2.67 -1.38 12.95
N LYS A 108 -3.66 -0.50 12.83
CA LYS A 108 -3.57 0.93 13.18
C LYS A 108 -4.88 1.36 13.84
N ILE A 109 -4.79 1.96 15.04
CA ILE A 109 -5.94 2.46 15.81
C ILE A 109 -7.03 1.37 15.95
N ASN A 110 -6.62 0.21 16.49
CA ASN A 110 -7.47 -0.98 16.67
C ASN A 110 -8.08 -1.61 15.40
N THR A 111 -7.84 -1.03 14.21
CA THR A 111 -8.35 -1.55 12.94
C THR A 111 -7.26 -2.29 12.19
N VAL A 112 -7.58 -3.47 11.66
CA VAL A 112 -6.69 -4.26 10.79
C VAL A 112 -6.85 -3.77 9.36
N PHE A 113 -5.76 -3.62 8.64
CA PHE A 113 -5.74 -3.26 7.23
C PHE A 113 -5.01 -4.34 6.44
N LEU A 114 -5.51 -4.62 5.24
CA LEU A 114 -4.83 -5.43 4.23
C LEU A 114 -4.64 -4.58 2.98
N VAL A 115 -3.39 -4.33 2.61
CA VAL A 115 -3.02 -3.63 1.37
C VAL A 115 -2.41 -4.62 0.42
N VAL A 116 -3.07 -4.86 -0.71
CA VAL A 116 -2.63 -5.74 -1.79
C VAL A 116 -2.13 -4.89 -2.95
N TYR A 117 -1.04 -5.31 -3.59
CA TYR A 117 -0.41 -4.60 -4.69
C TYR A 117 0.10 -5.56 -5.75
N GLY A 118 0.02 -5.14 -7.01
CA GLY A 118 0.59 -5.85 -8.17
C GLY A 118 2.11 -5.70 -8.29
N GLU A 119 2.66 -6.38 -9.29
CA GLU A 119 4.09 -6.39 -9.61
C GLU A 119 4.61 -4.97 -9.88
N GLY A 120 5.71 -4.59 -9.23
CA GLY A 120 6.29 -3.24 -9.35
C GLY A 120 5.60 -2.14 -8.52
N SER A 121 4.48 -2.43 -7.85
CA SER A 121 3.72 -1.43 -7.06
C SER A 121 3.99 -1.48 -5.55
N GLU A 122 5.05 -2.17 -5.10
CA GLU A 122 5.38 -2.29 -3.66
C GLU A 122 5.61 -0.91 -3.01
N ASP A 123 6.35 -0.01 -3.66
CA ASP A 123 6.65 1.32 -3.11
C ASP A 123 5.38 2.18 -2.98
N VAL A 124 4.42 2.02 -3.90
CA VAL A 124 3.11 2.68 -3.82
C VAL A 124 2.33 2.16 -2.61
N ALA A 125 2.33 0.84 -2.38
CA ALA A 125 1.69 0.26 -1.20
C ALA A 125 2.31 0.79 0.10
N LYS A 126 3.64 0.93 0.16
CA LYS A 126 4.32 1.52 1.32
C LYS A 126 3.91 2.97 1.54
N HIS A 127 3.88 3.79 0.48
CA HIS A 127 3.44 5.19 0.56
C HIS A 127 2.00 5.33 1.07
N ILE A 128 1.10 4.44 0.60
CA ILE A 128 -0.28 4.37 1.09
C ILE A 128 -0.29 4.09 2.60
N ILE A 129 0.46 3.09 3.08
CA ILE A 129 0.52 2.72 4.51
C ILE A 129 1.08 3.89 5.35
N GLU A 130 2.10 4.58 4.85
CA GLU A 130 2.72 5.73 5.52
C GLU A 130 1.74 6.91 5.67
N THR A 131 0.96 7.18 4.63
CA THR A 131 0.02 8.31 4.57
C THR A 131 -1.38 7.97 5.09
N LEU A 132 -1.67 6.68 5.32
CA LEU A 132 -2.96 6.21 5.81
C LEU A 132 -3.25 6.83 7.18
N ASN A 133 -4.26 7.69 7.23
CA ASN A 133 -4.86 8.18 8.45
C ASN A 133 -6.25 7.56 8.57
N ALA A 134 -6.45 6.75 9.61
CA ALA A 134 -7.73 6.11 9.90
C ALA A 134 -8.40 6.80 11.08
N THR A 135 -9.68 7.12 10.95
CA THR A 135 -10.55 7.63 12.02
C THR A 135 -11.47 6.55 12.59
N TYR A 136 -11.47 5.36 11.97
CA TYR A 136 -12.29 4.22 12.38
C TYR A 136 -11.82 3.64 13.72
N ILE A 137 -12.66 3.81 14.76
CA ILE A 137 -12.57 3.07 16.01
C ILE A 137 -13.67 2.01 15.96
N ILE A 138 -13.33 0.76 15.67
CA ILE A 138 -14.22 -0.35 16.02
C ILE A 138 -14.17 -0.44 17.54
N GLU A 139 -15.24 -0.03 18.23
CA GLU A 139 -15.39 -0.43 19.62
C GLU A 139 -15.40 -1.95 19.66
N PRO A 140 -14.57 -2.60 20.51
CA PRO A 140 -14.57 -4.05 20.60
C PRO A 140 -16.00 -4.49 20.89
N THR A 141 -16.58 -5.27 19.98
CA THR A 141 -17.89 -5.86 20.21
C THR A 141 -17.78 -6.66 21.50
N GLU A 142 -18.57 -6.31 22.51
CA GLU A 142 -18.55 -7.02 23.78
C GLU A 142 -18.63 -8.53 23.49
N ALA A 143 -17.65 -9.28 24.01
CA ALA A 143 -17.64 -10.73 23.83
C ALA A 143 -18.99 -11.29 24.30
N PRO A 144 -19.59 -12.25 23.58
CA PRO A 144 -20.84 -12.86 24.02
C PRO A 144 -20.64 -13.39 25.43
N GLN A 145 -21.46 -12.91 26.38
CA GLN A 145 -21.47 -13.46 27.72
C GLN A 145 -21.94 -14.92 27.63
N ILE A 146 -21.07 -15.83 28.03
CA ILE A 146 -21.31 -17.28 28.09
C ILE A 146 -22.27 -17.58 29.25
#